data_AF-K9VQ90-F1
#
_entry.id   AF-K9VQ90-F1
#
_cell.length_a   1.000
_cell.length_b   1.000
_cell.length_c   1.000
_cell.angle_alpha   90.00
_cell.angle_beta   90.00
_cell.angle_gamma   90.00
#
_symmetry.space_group_name_H-M   'P 1'
#
loop_
_entity.id
_entity.type
_entity.pdbx_description
1 polymer ?
#
loop_
_entity_poly.entity_id
_entity_poly.type
_entity_poly.pdbx_seq_one_letter_code
_entity_poly.pdbx_strand_id
1 'polypeptide(L)'
;MSEQLHELLAFVLEKEIGLPASKSRSFASHFAELEEFFNLEAATLRNGISSISGKRALRFTPDEIERILAFISSGKLSLQLTIAENFLASICRDFTGRQLVMVENLTLGKIHPNPFLIRALNLDTPEEVVRLNVYMTATRSIVTSMGFFIQKLLISCSESAESPPGKSGWDAIKTTSDGEKCWIQVKSGPNDMDKDQIVYWAAKIEEKIQEGDRAYIGIAYGKRTNKTVTLGLLKQILPNSEMITLIGRELWDFVSEDTRYTVNLFEVLRQSARQVLAQSSIDEAIERCSVRIIAEFIGKYGEGSQGVFNYIADIF
;
A
#
# COMPACT_ATOMS: atom_id res chain seq x y z
N MET A 1 22.24 -3.87 -5.54
CA MET A 1 22.60 -3.26 -4.25
C MET A 1 22.33 -1.75 -4.16
N SER A 2 22.99 -0.87 -4.94
CA SER A 2 22.82 0.59 -4.72
C SER A 2 21.41 1.13 -5.04
N GLU A 3 20.74 0.60 -6.05
CA GLU A 3 19.46 1.16 -6.52
C GLU A 3 18.30 0.92 -5.54
N GLN A 4 18.15 -0.31 -5.03
CA GLN A 4 17.10 -0.62 -4.04
C GLN A 4 17.32 0.11 -2.71
N LEU A 5 18.58 0.31 -2.29
CA LEU A 5 18.91 1.15 -1.13
C LEU A 5 18.47 2.60 -1.36
N HIS A 6 18.78 3.16 -2.54
CA HIS A 6 18.39 4.53 -2.88
C HIS A 6 16.87 4.69 -2.92
N GLU A 7 16.13 3.71 -3.44
CA GLU A 7 14.68 3.70 -3.41
C GLU A 7 14.11 3.63 -1.99
N LEU A 8 14.64 2.73 -1.15
CA LEU A 8 14.28 2.62 0.27
C LEU A 8 14.47 3.97 0.97
N LEU A 9 15.67 4.54 0.89
CA LEU A 9 16.00 5.78 1.59
C LEU A 9 15.18 6.96 1.05
N ALA A 10 15.00 7.06 -0.27
CA ALA A 10 14.16 8.09 -0.87
C ALA A 10 12.70 7.96 -0.39
N PHE A 11 12.18 6.73 -0.33
CA PHE A 11 10.82 6.46 0.16
C PHE A 11 10.66 6.86 1.62
N VAL A 12 11.59 6.45 2.49
CA VAL A 12 11.59 6.79 3.92
C VAL A 12 11.66 8.29 4.14
N LEU A 13 12.59 8.95 3.46
CA LEU A 13 12.79 10.40 3.55
C LEU A 13 11.55 11.18 3.12
N GLU A 14 10.86 10.71 2.07
CA GLU A 14 9.63 11.35 1.59
C GLU A 14 8.41 11.02 2.48
N LYS A 15 8.15 9.74 2.75
CA LYS A 15 6.87 9.27 3.31
C LYS A 15 6.84 9.21 4.83
N GLU A 16 7.96 8.90 5.47
CA GLU A 16 8.02 8.75 6.92
C GLU A 16 8.62 9.99 7.60
N ILE A 17 9.60 10.62 6.96
CA ILE A 17 10.25 11.84 7.48
C ILE A 17 9.51 13.08 7.00
N GLY A 18 8.96 13.08 5.77
CA GLY A 18 8.19 14.20 5.22
C GLY A 18 9.05 15.26 4.52
N LEU A 19 10.11 14.85 3.82
CA LEU A 19 10.89 15.71 2.93
C LEU A 19 10.27 15.77 1.52
N PRO A 20 10.53 16.85 0.74
CA PRO A 20 10.12 16.89 -0.66
C PRO A 20 10.75 15.78 -1.51
N ALA A 21 9.98 15.15 -2.39
CA ALA A 21 10.41 13.98 -3.19
C ALA A 21 11.73 14.18 -3.94
N SER A 22 11.94 15.33 -4.58
CA SER A 22 13.20 15.64 -5.28
C SER A 22 14.40 15.68 -4.34
N LYS A 23 14.20 16.24 -3.15
CA LYS A 23 15.22 16.32 -2.11
C LYS A 23 15.52 14.95 -1.50
N SER A 24 14.49 14.12 -1.26
CA SER A 24 14.64 12.75 -0.78
C SER A 24 15.48 11.90 -1.73
N ARG A 25 15.17 11.93 -3.04
CA ARG A 25 15.94 11.17 -4.06
C ARG A 25 17.38 11.64 -4.15
N SER A 26 17.60 12.95 -4.22
CA SER A 26 18.95 13.50 -4.26
C SER A 26 19.73 13.13 -3.01
N PHE A 27 19.12 13.18 -1.82
CA PHE A 27 19.81 12.84 -0.59
C PHE A 27 20.12 11.33 -0.52
N ALA A 28 19.17 10.48 -0.88
CA ALA A 28 19.35 9.03 -0.90
C ALA A 28 20.52 8.58 -1.78
N SER A 29 20.75 9.23 -2.92
CA SER A 29 21.86 8.89 -3.84
C SER A 29 23.28 9.12 -3.27
N HIS A 30 23.40 9.75 -2.10
CA HIS A 30 24.68 9.97 -1.44
C HIS A 30 25.14 8.81 -0.57
N PHE A 31 24.30 7.80 -0.37
CA PHE A 31 24.62 6.64 0.47
C PHE A 31 24.99 5.45 -0.40
N ALA A 32 26.16 4.87 -0.15
CA ALA A 32 26.54 3.58 -0.75
C ALA A 32 25.98 2.42 0.07
N GLU A 33 25.93 2.58 1.39
CA GLU A 33 25.53 1.56 2.36
C GLU A 33 24.55 2.13 3.39
N LEU A 34 23.74 1.26 4.01
CA LEU A 34 22.74 1.69 4.99
C LEU A 34 23.39 2.21 6.29
N GLU A 35 24.55 1.67 6.67
CA GLU A 35 25.33 2.10 7.83
C GLU A 35 25.73 3.57 7.75
N GLU A 36 26.02 4.09 6.56
CA GLU A 36 26.35 5.50 6.35
C GLU A 36 25.18 6.40 6.72
N PHE A 37 23.95 5.96 6.45
CA PHE A 37 22.73 6.67 6.85
C PHE A 37 22.54 6.66 8.38
N PHE A 38 22.84 5.54 9.04
CA PHE A 38 22.78 5.45 10.51
C PHE A 38 23.84 6.31 11.21
N ASN A 39 25.00 6.52 10.58
CA ASN A 39 26.09 7.31 11.13
C ASN A 39 25.96 8.82 10.86
N LEU A 40 24.80 9.28 10.37
CA LEU A 40 24.56 10.70 10.16
C LEU A 40 24.55 11.49 11.47
N GLU A 41 25.36 12.55 11.50
CA GLU A 41 25.39 13.49 12.62
C GLU A 41 24.76 14.84 12.23
N ALA A 42 24.23 15.55 13.23
CA ALA A 42 23.68 16.90 13.04
C ALA A 42 24.69 17.86 12.39
N ALA A 43 25.98 17.74 12.71
CA ALA A 43 27.03 18.57 12.12
C ALA A 43 27.16 18.35 10.62
N THR A 44 27.13 17.10 10.15
CA THR A 44 27.15 16.72 8.74
C THR A 44 25.98 17.32 7.98
N LEU A 45 24.77 17.24 8.54
CA LEU A 45 23.56 17.77 7.91
C LEU A 45 23.53 19.31 7.88
N ARG A 46 24.02 19.98 8.94
CA ARG A 46 24.12 21.45 9.02
C ARG A 46 25.10 22.03 7.99
N ASN A 47 26.20 21.33 7.75
CA ASN A 47 27.20 21.74 6.76
C ASN A 47 26.67 21.64 5.32
N GLY A 48 25.60 20.87 5.12
CA GLY A 48 24.99 20.58 3.83
C GLY A 48 25.84 19.61 3.02
N ILE A 49 25.24 19.02 1.99
CA ILE A 49 25.95 18.13 1.08
C ILE A 49 26.41 18.95 -0.11
N SER A 50 27.71 18.96 -0.38
CA SER A 50 28.32 19.77 -1.42
C SER A 50 28.53 18.97 -2.70
N SER A 51 28.37 19.62 -3.84
CA SER A 51 28.81 19.08 -5.13
C SER A 51 30.35 19.04 -5.19
N ILE A 52 30.88 18.31 -6.18
CA ILE A 52 32.32 18.28 -6.51
C ILE A 52 32.87 19.70 -6.78
N SER A 53 32.03 20.62 -7.27
CA SER A 53 32.37 22.03 -7.50
C SER A 53 32.26 22.93 -6.25
N GLY A 54 32.03 22.36 -5.06
CA GLY A 54 31.96 23.08 -3.80
C GLY A 54 30.66 23.88 -3.58
N LYS A 55 29.70 23.82 -4.51
CA LYS A 55 28.36 24.41 -4.29
C LYS A 55 27.57 23.48 -3.38
N ARG A 56 26.94 24.01 -2.33
CA ARG A 56 26.00 23.23 -1.50
C ARG A 56 24.83 22.76 -2.38
N ALA A 57 24.79 21.46 -2.66
CA ALA A 57 23.77 20.80 -3.45
C ALA A 57 22.49 20.58 -2.64
N LEU A 58 22.61 20.30 -1.34
CA LEU A 58 21.48 20.07 -0.44
C LEU A 58 21.66 20.84 0.88
N ARG A 59 20.60 21.53 1.31
CA ARG A 59 20.51 22.20 2.61
C ARG A 59 19.29 21.68 3.36
N PHE A 60 19.44 21.51 4.66
CA PHE A 60 18.37 21.08 5.56
C PHE A 60 18.03 22.19 6.56
N THR A 61 16.75 22.38 6.85
CA THR A 61 16.30 23.24 7.94
C THR A 61 16.55 22.55 9.29
N PRO A 62 16.61 23.30 10.41
CA PRO A 62 16.74 22.68 11.72
C PRO A 62 15.68 21.61 12.01
N ASP A 63 14.42 21.86 11.62
CA ASP A 63 13.31 20.90 11.73
C ASP A 63 13.54 19.62 10.90
N GLU A 64 14.01 19.75 9.65
CA GLU A 64 14.30 18.57 8.82
C GLU A 64 15.43 17.73 9.41
N ILE A 65 16.47 18.38 9.96
CA ILE A 65 17.59 17.69 10.62
C ILE A 65 17.08 16.92 11.85
N GLU A 66 16.24 17.56 12.67
CA GLU A 66 15.64 16.92 13.84
C GLU A 66 14.80 15.70 13.44
N ARG A 67 13.92 15.83 12.43
CA ARG A 67 13.10 14.71 11.92
C ARG A 67 13.94 13.56 11.37
N ILE A 68 15.03 13.85 10.64
CA ILE A 68 15.95 12.80 10.13
C ILE A 68 16.60 12.05 11.30
N LEU A 69 17.17 12.76 12.27
CA LEU A 69 17.88 12.15 13.40
C LEU A 69 16.92 11.39 14.34
N ALA A 70 15.71 11.93 14.55
CA ALA A 70 14.66 11.25 15.30
C ALA A 70 14.24 9.95 14.60
N PHE A 71 14.13 9.96 13.27
CA PHE A 71 13.81 8.76 12.50
C PHE A 71 14.92 7.70 12.61
N ILE A 72 16.19 8.07 12.46
CA ILE A 72 17.33 7.15 12.61
C ILE A 72 17.30 6.47 13.99
N SER A 73 16.97 7.25 15.02
CA SER A 73 16.90 6.77 16.40
C SER A 73 15.62 5.99 16.73
N SER A 74 14.63 5.96 15.83
CA SER A 74 13.29 5.40 16.11
C SER A 74 13.22 3.87 16.10
N GLY A 75 14.25 3.20 15.56
CA GLY A 75 14.24 1.74 15.37
C GLY A 75 13.32 1.26 14.23
N LYS A 76 12.87 2.17 13.36
CA LYS A 76 12.05 1.85 12.18
C LYS A 76 12.84 1.20 11.05
N LEU A 77 14.15 1.49 10.95
CA LEU A 77 15.11 0.77 10.13
C LEU A 77 16.01 -0.08 11.03
N SER A 78 16.55 -1.17 10.48
CA SER A 78 17.43 -2.08 11.19
C SER A 78 18.54 -2.59 10.26
N LEU A 79 19.78 -2.52 10.74
CA LEU A 79 20.95 -3.15 10.08
C LEU A 79 20.92 -4.69 10.16
N GLN A 80 20.04 -5.26 10.98
CA GLN A 80 19.84 -6.72 11.05
C GLN A 80 18.86 -7.24 9.98
N LEU A 81 18.17 -6.34 9.30
CA LEU A 81 17.26 -6.65 8.20
C LEU A 81 17.94 -6.35 6.87
N THR A 82 17.58 -7.11 5.85
CA THR A 82 17.98 -6.80 4.47
C THR A 82 17.36 -5.47 4.02
N ILE A 83 17.88 -4.90 2.92
CA ILE A 83 17.30 -3.70 2.30
C ILE A 83 15.84 -3.94 1.90
N ALA A 84 15.54 -5.09 1.29
CA ALA A 84 14.19 -5.47 0.90
C ALA A 84 13.23 -5.55 2.10
N GLU A 85 13.66 -6.15 3.22
CA GLU A 85 12.85 -6.23 4.44
C GLU A 85 12.62 -4.85 5.08
N ASN A 86 13.64 -4.00 5.14
CA ASN A 86 13.49 -2.61 5.58
C ASN A 86 12.50 -1.84 4.68
N PHE A 87 12.57 -2.05 3.37
CA PHE A 87 11.72 -1.35 2.42
C PHE A 87 10.27 -1.80 2.53
N LEU A 88 10.05 -3.11 2.60
CA LEU A 88 8.76 -3.70 2.92
C LEU A 88 8.19 -3.12 4.22
N ALA A 89 9.01 -3.03 5.27
CA ALA A 89 8.61 -2.50 6.56
C ALA A 89 8.13 -1.03 6.44
N SER A 90 8.88 -0.19 5.72
CA SER A 90 8.52 1.21 5.45
C SER A 90 7.24 1.35 4.62
N ILE A 91 7.05 0.54 3.58
CA ILE A 91 5.83 0.56 2.76
C ILE A 91 4.60 0.20 3.60
N CYS A 92 4.73 -0.78 4.51
CA CYS A 92 3.66 -1.17 5.43
C CYS A 92 3.32 -0.06 6.43
N ARG A 93 4.31 0.61 7.00
CA ARG A 93 4.07 1.73 7.92
C ARG A 93 3.38 2.90 7.23
N ASP A 94 3.83 3.29 6.04
CA ASP A 94 3.17 4.32 5.24
C ASP A 94 1.72 3.94 4.93
N PHE A 95 1.47 2.70 4.51
CA PHE A 95 0.11 2.23 4.25
C PHE A 95 -0.77 2.30 5.50
N THR A 96 -0.29 1.75 6.63
CA THR A 96 -1.03 1.71 7.90
C THR A 96 -1.29 3.11 8.43
N GLY A 97 -0.30 4.00 8.39
CA GLY A 97 -0.42 5.39 8.81
C GLY A 97 -1.44 6.16 7.98
N ARG A 98 -1.45 5.95 6.66
CA ARG A 98 -2.47 6.55 5.78
C ARG A 98 -3.89 6.06 6.11
N GLN A 99 -4.07 4.78 6.44
CA GLN A 99 -5.39 4.28 6.85
C GLN A 99 -5.83 4.90 8.18
N LEU A 100 -4.94 4.98 9.16
CA LEU A 100 -5.23 5.60 10.45
C LEU A 100 -5.65 7.07 10.28
N VAL A 101 -4.83 7.85 9.57
CA VAL A 101 -5.11 9.27 9.28
C VAL A 101 -6.42 9.43 8.51
N MET A 102 -6.74 8.54 7.57
CA MET A 102 -8.00 8.57 6.84
C MET A 102 -9.19 8.39 7.78
N VAL A 103 -9.15 7.36 8.64
CA VAL A 103 -10.22 7.08 9.63
C VAL A 103 -10.37 8.24 10.61
N GLU A 104 -9.27 8.75 11.16
CA GLU A 104 -9.28 9.86 12.12
C GLU A 104 -9.88 11.14 11.52
N ASN A 105 -9.73 11.35 10.22
CA ASN A 105 -10.23 12.52 9.50
C ASN A 105 -11.63 12.35 8.88
N LEU A 106 -12.32 11.22 9.12
CA LEU A 106 -13.71 11.07 8.73
C LEU A 106 -14.59 12.04 9.51
N THR A 107 -15.67 12.50 8.89
CA THR A 107 -16.68 13.37 9.49
C THR A 107 -18.05 12.93 9.00
N LEU A 108 -19.12 13.41 9.65
CA LEU A 108 -20.48 13.10 9.20
C LEU A 108 -20.70 13.49 7.71
N GLY A 109 -20.09 14.58 7.27
CA GLY A 109 -20.15 15.03 5.88
C GLY A 109 -19.39 14.14 4.88
N LYS A 110 -18.54 13.21 5.32
CA LYS A 110 -17.72 12.34 4.45
C LYS A 110 -18.22 10.89 4.36
N ILE A 111 -19.15 10.47 5.22
CA ILE A 111 -19.65 9.08 5.23
C ILE A 111 -20.81 8.83 4.25
N HIS A 112 -21.32 9.90 3.61
CA HIS A 112 -22.36 9.90 2.55
C HIS A 112 -23.35 8.72 2.58
N PRO A 113 -24.15 8.55 3.65
CA PRO A 113 -25.14 7.50 3.76
C PRO A 113 -26.19 7.59 2.66
N ASN A 114 -26.58 6.44 2.14
CA ASN A 114 -27.65 6.36 1.14
C ASN A 114 -29.02 6.28 1.85
N PRO A 115 -29.94 7.25 1.67
CA PRO A 115 -31.24 7.26 2.35
C PRO A 115 -32.10 6.03 2.00
N PHE A 116 -31.98 5.48 0.80
CA PHE A 116 -32.64 4.23 0.43
C PHE A 116 -32.10 3.05 1.25
N LEU A 117 -30.78 2.98 1.47
CA LEU A 117 -30.19 1.92 2.31
C LEU A 117 -30.59 2.08 3.77
N ILE A 118 -30.63 3.30 4.30
CA ILE A 118 -31.09 3.56 5.67
C ILE A 118 -32.49 2.97 5.88
N ARG A 119 -33.42 3.25 4.97
CA ARG A 119 -34.80 2.76 5.09
C ARG A 119 -34.94 1.28 4.74
N ALA A 120 -34.27 0.79 3.69
CA ALA A 120 -34.37 -0.60 3.26
C ALA A 120 -33.75 -1.58 4.27
N LEU A 121 -32.72 -1.15 5.03
CA LEU A 121 -32.08 -1.95 6.06
C LEU A 121 -32.66 -1.72 7.47
N ASN A 122 -33.72 -0.91 7.58
CA ASN A 122 -34.38 -0.57 8.85
C ASN A 122 -33.40 -0.02 9.90
N LEU A 123 -32.59 0.98 9.52
CA LEU A 123 -31.70 1.68 10.45
C LEU A 123 -32.47 2.87 11.06
N ASP A 124 -32.84 2.74 12.33
CA ASP A 124 -33.77 3.66 13.01
C ASP A 124 -33.09 4.51 14.09
N THR A 125 -31.80 4.29 14.35
CA THR A 125 -31.03 5.06 15.31
C THR A 125 -29.79 5.72 14.69
N PRO A 126 -29.31 6.85 15.23
CA PRO A 126 -28.04 7.46 14.82
C PRO A 126 -26.87 6.48 14.86
N GLU A 127 -26.85 5.59 15.86
CA GLU A 127 -25.81 4.60 16.07
C GLU A 127 -25.75 3.58 14.93
N GLU A 128 -26.89 3.01 14.52
CA GLU A 128 -26.99 2.09 13.39
C GLU A 128 -26.57 2.74 12.08
N VAL A 129 -27.08 3.96 11.82
CA VAL A 129 -26.78 4.71 10.59
C VAL A 129 -25.29 5.05 10.53
N VAL A 130 -24.73 5.63 11.59
CA VAL A 130 -23.34 6.09 11.59
C VAL A 130 -22.37 4.92 11.57
N ARG A 131 -22.51 3.92 12.45
CA ARG A 131 -21.55 2.81 12.51
C ARG A 131 -21.44 2.09 11.17
N LEU A 132 -22.58 1.73 10.57
CA LEU A 132 -22.58 1.04 9.29
C LEU A 132 -21.83 1.86 8.21
N ASN A 133 -22.13 3.16 8.11
CA ASN A 133 -21.54 3.99 7.06
C ASN A 133 -20.07 4.35 7.32
N VAL A 134 -19.65 4.47 8.58
CA VAL A 134 -18.22 4.61 8.93
C VAL A 134 -17.46 3.35 8.51
N TYR A 135 -17.95 2.16 8.87
CA TYR A 135 -17.33 0.89 8.47
C TYR A 135 -17.28 0.72 6.95
N MET A 136 -18.38 1.02 6.25
CA MET A 136 -18.43 0.95 4.78
C MET A 136 -17.43 1.90 4.13
N THR A 137 -17.34 3.14 4.62
CA THR A 137 -16.42 4.16 4.08
C THR A 137 -14.96 3.78 4.33
N ALA A 138 -14.64 3.38 5.57
CA ALA A 138 -13.29 2.96 5.94
C ALA A 138 -12.86 1.74 5.13
N THR A 139 -13.70 0.71 5.06
CA THR A 139 -13.41 -0.53 4.33
C THR A 139 -13.18 -0.24 2.84
N ARG A 140 -14.05 0.57 2.21
CA ARG A 140 -13.89 0.96 0.80
C ARG A 140 -12.54 1.62 0.55
N SER A 141 -12.15 2.56 1.41
CA SER A 141 -10.87 3.26 1.27
C SER A 141 -9.67 2.32 1.45
N ILE A 142 -9.73 1.42 2.43
CA ILE A 142 -8.69 0.41 2.69
C ILE A 142 -8.55 -0.51 1.47
N VAL A 143 -9.64 -1.09 0.95
CA VAL A 143 -9.55 -2.03 -0.19
C VAL A 143 -9.11 -1.34 -1.48
N THR A 144 -9.50 -0.08 -1.71
CA THR A 144 -9.01 0.68 -2.87
C THR A 144 -7.50 0.94 -2.78
N SER A 145 -7.01 1.33 -1.60
CA SER A 145 -5.58 1.58 -1.41
C SER A 145 -4.73 0.31 -1.34
N MET A 146 -5.35 -0.85 -1.07
CA MET A 146 -4.71 -2.16 -1.04
C MET A 146 -4.08 -2.55 -2.39
N GLY A 147 -4.70 -2.19 -3.52
CA GLY A 147 -4.14 -2.51 -4.84
C GLY A 147 -2.75 -1.89 -5.06
N PHE A 148 -2.64 -0.58 -4.81
CA PHE A 148 -1.35 0.13 -4.90
C PHE A 148 -0.35 -0.35 -3.85
N PHE A 149 -0.83 -0.75 -2.67
CA PHE A 149 0.01 -1.32 -1.63
C PHE A 149 0.65 -2.63 -2.10
N ILE A 150 -0.15 -3.58 -2.60
CA ILE A 150 0.34 -4.87 -3.14
C ILE A 150 1.33 -4.67 -4.29
N GLN A 151 1.07 -3.73 -5.20
CA GLN A 151 2.01 -3.42 -6.27
C GLN A 151 3.38 -3.01 -5.73
N LYS A 152 3.40 -2.08 -4.76
CA LYS A 152 4.65 -1.65 -4.11
C LYS A 152 5.35 -2.80 -3.40
N LEU A 153 4.58 -3.67 -2.72
CA LEU A 153 5.16 -4.85 -2.08
C LEU A 153 5.89 -5.73 -3.08
N LEU A 154 5.27 -6.02 -4.23
CA LEU A 154 5.87 -6.87 -5.26
C LEU A 154 7.16 -6.30 -5.81
N ILE A 155 7.20 -5.01 -6.08
CA ILE A 155 8.42 -4.33 -6.56
C ILE A 155 9.51 -4.34 -5.47
N SER A 156 9.15 -4.18 -4.20
CA SER A 156 10.12 -4.21 -3.11
C SER A 156 10.59 -5.63 -2.71
N CYS A 157 10.01 -6.69 -3.28
CA CYS A 157 10.34 -8.07 -2.90
C CYS A 157 11.74 -8.50 -3.32
N SER A 158 12.29 -7.93 -4.40
CA SER A 158 13.53 -8.39 -5.01
C SER A 158 14.20 -7.23 -5.76
N GLU A 159 15.54 -7.23 -5.83
CA GLU A 159 16.28 -6.24 -6.61
C GLU A 159 16.01 -6.33 -8.12
N SER A 160 15.56 -7.48 -8.61
CA SER A 160 15.24 -7.67 -10.03
C SER A 160 13.76 -7.45 -10.35
N ALA A 161 12.98 -6.94 -9.40
CA ALA A 161 11.62 -6.50 -9.60
C ALA A 161 11.58 -4.96 -9.70
N GLU A 162 10.94 -4.43 -10.75
CA GLU A 162 10.91 -3.00 -11.03
C GLU A 162 9.51 -2.52 -11.46
N SER A 163 9.30 -1.21 -11.38
CA SER A 163 8.11 -0.57 -11.95
C SER A 163 8.21 -0.58 -13.48
N PRO A 164 7.13 -0.90 -14.20
CA PRO A 164 7.16 -0.85 -15.65
C PRO A 164 7.29 0.59 -16.18
N PRO A 165 7.89 0.79 -17.35
CA PRO A 165 8.07 2.11 -17.92
C PRO A 165 6.74 2.71 -18.40
N GLY A 166 6.52 3.98 -18.07
CA GLY A 166 5.39 4.76 -18.57
C GLY A 166 4.02 4.22 -18.15
N LYS A 167 2.99 4.45 -18.99
CA LYS A 167 1.61 3.97 -18.76
C LYS A 167 1.37 2.66 -19.52
N SER A 168 2.17 1.64 -19.22
CA SER A 168 2.10 0.33 -19.90
C SER A 168 0.84 -0.47 -19.54
N GLY A 169 0.22 -0.14 -18.41
CA GLY A 169 -0.92 -0.87 -17.84
C GLY A 169 -0.49 -2.04 -16.94
N TRP A 170 0.75 -2.51 -17.05
CA TRP A 170 1.32 -3.55 -16.19
C TRP A 170 1.68 -3.00 -14.81
N ASP A 171 1.75 -3.87 -13.81
CA ASP A 171 2.03 -3.46 -12.42
C ASP A 171 3.50 -3.66 -12.03
N ALA A 172 4.16 -4.69 -12.54
CA ALA A 172 5.56 -5.01 -12.24
C ALA A 172 6.27 -5.70 -13.42
N ILE A 173 7.59 -5.58 -13.45
CA ILE A 173 8.49 -6.37 -14.29
C ILE A 173 9.45 -7.11 -13.37
N LYS A 174 9.66 -8.40 -13.62
CA LYS A 174 10.67 -9.23 -12.94
C LYS A 174 11.66 -9.73 -13.98
N THR A 175 12.95 -9.52 -13.74
CA THR A 175 14.02 -10.24 -14.47
C THR A 175 14.43 -11.43 -13.62
N THR A 176 14.21 -12.64 -14.14
CA THR A 176 14.55 -13.89 -13.45
C THR A 176 16.06 -14.15 -13.51
N SER A 177 16.55 -15.06 -12.66
CA SER A 177 17.98 -15.40 -12.57
C SER A 177 18.61 -15.91 -13.88
N ASP A 178 17.81 -16.46 -14.79
CA ASP A 178 18.20 -16.90 -16.14
C ASP A 178 18.15 -15.78 -17.19
N GLY A 179 17.76 -14.56 -16.79
CA GLY A 179 17.74 -13.37 -17.63
C GLY A 179 16.43 -13.15 -18.40
N GLU A 180 15.39 -13.96 -18.16
CA GLU A 180 14.09 -13.76 -18.79
C GLU A 180 13.34 -12.56 -18.19
N LYS A 181 12.74 -11.75 -19.05
CA LYS A 181 11.92 -10.61 -18.64
C LYS A 181 10.45 -11.03 -18.52
N CYS A 182 9.88 -10.82 -17.34
CA CYS A 182 8.53 -11.24 -16.99
C CYS A 182 7.66 -10.05 -16.61
N TRP A 183 6.59 -9.81 -17.36
CA TRP A 183 5.61 -8.75 -17.10
C TRP A 183 4.47 -9.27 -16.24
N ILE A 184 4.09 -8.55 -15.19
CA ILE A 184 3.10 -9.02 -14.23
C ILE A 184 2.02 -7.96 -14.06
N GLN A 185 0.78 -8.36 -14.32
CA GLN A 185 -0.38 -7.61 -13.90
C GLN A 185 -0.94 -8.25 -12.64
N VAL A 186 -1.19 -7.45 -11.61
CA VAL A 186 -1.58 -7.94 -10.31
C VAL A 186 -3.03 -7.63 -10.04
N LYS A 187 -3.69 -8.54 -9.33
CA LYS A 187 -4.99 -8.35 -8.70
C LYS A 187 -4.88 -8.70 -7.23
N SER A 188 -5.65 -7.99 -6.41
CA SER A 188 -5.58 -8.19 -4.97
C SER A 188 -6.07 -9.59 -4.61
N GLY A 189 -7.16 -10.05 -5.23
CA GLY A 189 -7.80 -11.32 -4.89
C GLY A 189 -8.49 -12.06 -6.03
N PRO A 190 -8.99 -13.28 -5.73
CA PRO A 190 -9.53 -14.21 -6.72
C PRO A 190 -10.99 -13.92 -7.12
N ASN A 191 -11.52 -12.74 -6.81
CA ASN A 191 -12.85 -12.28 -7.23
C ASN A 191 -12.79 -10.91 -7.95
N ASP A 192 -11.60 -10.40 -8.25
CA ASP A 192 -11.39 -9.02 -8.69
C ASP A 192 -11.58 -8.82 -10.20
N MET A 193 -11.65 -9.90 -10.98
CA MET A 193 -11.73 -9.82 -12.44
C MET A 193 -13.03 -10.37 -13.01
N ASP A 194 -13.63 -9.57 -13.89
CA ASP A 194 -14.72 -9.98 -14.78
C ASP A 194 -14.19 -10.59 -16.11
N LYS A 195 -15.14 -11.01 -16.96
CA LYS A 195 -14.84 -11.64 -18.26
C LYS A 195 -14.07 -10.71 -19.20
N ASP A 196 -14.44 -9.44 -19.28
CA ASP A 196 -13.87 -8.50 -20.26
C ASP A 196 -12.43 -8.16 -19.89
N GLN A 197 -12.16 -8.01 -18.59
CA GLN A 197 -10.81 -7.86 -18.07
C GLN A 197 -9.93 -9.08 -18.37
N ILE A 198 -10.46 -10.30 -18.22
CA ILE A 198 -9.71 -11.52 -18.53
C ILE A 198 -9.34 -11.58 -20.02
N VAL A 199 -10.30 -11.29 -20.91
CA VAL A 199 -10.06 -11.27 -22.37
C VAL A 199 -9.02 -10.21 -22.74
N TYR A 200 -9.13 -9.01 -22.16
CA TYR A 200 -8.16 -7.94 -22.39
C TYR A 200 -6.75 -8.35 -21.98
N TRP A 201 -6.58 -8.91 -20.78
CA TRP A 201 -5.25 -9.30 -20.28
C TRP A 201 -4.66 -10.49 -21.01
N ALA A 202 -5.49 -11.41 -21.50
CA ALA A 202 -5.04 -12.51 -22.35
C ALA A 202 -4.39 -11.99 -23.64
N ALA A 203 -5.00 -11.00 -24.30
CA ALA A 203 -4.42 -10.37 -25.49
C ALA A 203 -3.09 -9.67 -25.17
N LYS A 204 -3.01 -8.96 -24.04
CA LYS A 204 -1.79 -8.26 -23.59
C LYS A 204 -0.65 -9.23 -23.25
N ILE A 205 -0.96 -10.37 -22.65
CA ILE A 205 0.02 -11.43 -22.39
C ILE A 205 0.58 -11.98 -23.69
N GLU A 206 -0.30 -12.28 -24.65
CA GLU A 206 0.10 -12.80 -25.95
C GLU A 206 1.00 -11.80 -26.71
N GLU A 207 0.71 -10.50 -26.66
CA GLU A 207 1.59 -9.45 -27.20
C GLU A 207 3.02 -9.57 -26.63
N LYS A 208 3.17 -9.75 -25.31
CA LYS A 208 4.49 -9.89 -24.67
C LYS A 208 5.20 -11.19 -25.01
N ILE A 209 4.45 -12.29 -25.13
CA ILE A 209 4.99 -13.57 -25.59
C ILE A 209 5.53 -13.45 -27.01
N GLN A 210 4.83 -12.73 -27.90
CA GLN A 210 5.28 -12.48 -29.27
C GLN A 210 6.52 -11.56 -29.36
N GLU A 211 6.70 -10.67 -28.38
CA GLU A 211 7.92 -9.87 -28.22
C GLU A 211 9.13 -10.68 -27.71
N GLY A 212 8.91 -11.93 -27.28
CA GLY A 212 9.95 -12.80 -26.70
C GLY A 212 10.05 -12.74 -25.17
N ASP A 213 9.16 -12.01 -24.51
CA ASP A 213 9.07 -11.91 -23.06
C ASP A 213 8.05 -12.89 -22.48
N ARG A 214 8.01 -13.04 -21.15
CA ARG A 214 6.94 -13.77 -20.45
C ARG A 214 5.97 -12.79 -19.81
N ALA A 215 4.73 -13.22 -19.61
CA ALA A 215 3.73 -12.37 -18.97
C ALA A 215 2.69 -13.16 -18.17
N TYR A 216 2.23 -12.57 -17.06
CA TYR A 216 1.35 -13.23 -16.09
C TYR A 216 0.26 -12.33 -15.53
N ILE A 217 -0.85 -12.97 -15.17
CA ILE A 217 -1.80 -12.45 -14.18
C ILE A 217 -1.40 -12.98 -12.80
N GLY A 218 -0.95 -12.10 -11.93
CA GLY A 218 -0.70 -12.37 -10.51
C GLY A 218 -1.96 -12.13 -9.67
N ILE A 219 -2.31 -13.08 -8.80
CA ILE A 219 -3.36 -12.92 -7.79
C ILE A 219 -2.69 -13.00 -6.43
N ALA A 220 -2.70 -11.90 -5.65
CA ALA A 220 -1.84 -11.76 -4.48
C ALA A 220 -2.17 -12.70 -3.31
N TYR A 221 -3.41 -13.19 -3.20
CA TYR A 221 -3.79 -14.20 -2.22
C TYR A 221 -4.76 -15.26 -2.78
N GLY A 222 -4.87 -16.38 -2.08
CA GLY A 222 -5.73 -17.51 -2.44
C GLY A 222 -4.94 -18.74 -2.87
N LYS A 223 -5.64 -19.73 -3.44
CA LYS A 223 -5.07 -20.97 -3.97
C LYS A 223 -5.76 -21.35 -5.27
N ARG A 224 -5.06 -22.06 -6.18
CA ARG A 224 -5.63 -22.60 -7.43
C ARG A 224 -6.87 -23.47 -7.23
N THR A 225 -6.97 -24.11 -6.07
CA THR A 225 -8.09 -24.98 -5.68
C THR A 225 -9.32 -24.21 -5.21
N ASN A 226 -9.21 -22.89 -4.98
CA ASN A 226 -10.36 -22.09 -4.56
C ASN A 226 -11.40 -22.04 -5.67
N LYS A 227 -12.67 -22.12 -5.29
CA LYS A 227 -13.81 -21.99 -6.20
C LYS A 227 -14.32 -20.56 -6.13
N THR A 228 -13.80 -19.71 -7.01
CA THR A 228 -14.17 -18.28 -7.06
C THR A 228 -14.54 -17.88 -8.48
N VAL A 229 -15.19 -16.72 -8.63
CA VAL A 229 -15.71 -16.26 -9.92
C VAL A 229 -14.58 -16.08 -10.94
N THR A 230 -13.53 -15.34 -10.57
CA THR A 230 -12.40 -15.07 -11.47
C THR A 230 -11.67 -16.36 -11.86
N LEU A 231 -11.44 -17.29 -10.93
CA LEU A 231 -10.75 -18.54 -11.24
C LEU A 231 -11.59 -19.46 -12.13
N GLY A 232 -12.91 -19.46 -11.96
CA GLY A 232 -13.84 -20.15 -12.86
C GLY A 232 -13.78 -19.56 -14.28
N LEU A 233 -13.86 -18.23 -14.39
CA LEU A 233 -13.78 -17.52 -15.67
C LEU A 233 -12.43 -17.73 -16.38
N LEU A 234 -11.31 -17.66 -15.65
CA LEU A 234 -9.98 -17.91 -16.20
C LEU A 234 -9.88 -19.31 -16.83
N LYS A 235 -10.35 -20.34 -16.13
CA LYS A 235 -10.36 -21.72 -16.66
C LYS A 235 -11.26 -21.90 -17.88
N GLN A 236 -12.39 -21.19 -17.91
CA GLN A 236 -13.33 -21.27 -19.02
C GLN A 236 -12.83 -20.53 -20.28
N ILE A 237 -12.20 -19.36 -20.10
CA ILE A 237 -11.83 -18.46 -21.19
C ILE A 237 -10.41 -18.75 -21.69
N LEU A 238 -9.51 -19.18 -20.80
CA LEU A 238 -8.09 -19.39 -21.09
C LEU A 238 -7.72 -20.87 -20.83
N PRO A 239 -7.68 -21.71 -21.88
CA PRO A 239 -7.32 -23.12 -21.76
C PRO A 239 -5.95 -23.34 -21.12
N ASN A 240 -5.03 -22.39 -21.30
CA ASN A 240 -3.68 -22.40 -20.71
C ASN A 240 -3.56 -21.50 -19.47
N SER A 241 -4.67 -21.19 -18.79
CA SER A 241 -4.71 -20.31 -17.62
C SER A 241 -3.67 -20.67 -16.55
N GLU A 242 -3.36 -21.97 -16.39
CA GLU A 242 -2.36 -22.43 -15.42
C GLU A 242 -0.94 -21.93 -15.71
N MET A 243 -0.58 -21.77 -16.99
CA MET A 243 0.76 -21.33 -17.40
C MET A 243 0.95 -19.81 -17.34
N ILE A 244 -0.15 -19.05 -17.33
CA ILE A 244 -0.14 -17.58 -17.42
C ILE A 244 -0.68 -16.91 -16.15
N THR A 245 -0.90 -17.68 -15.08
CA THR A 245 -1.36 -17.17 -13.79
C THR A 245 -0.40 -17.57 -12.68
N LEU A 246 -0.24 -16.70 -11.70
CA LEU A 246 0.49 -16.96 -10.45
C LEU A 246 -0.42 -16.61 -9.27
N ILE A 247 -0.72 -17.57 -8.39
CA ILE A 247 -1.75 -17.40 -7.35
C ILE A 247 -1.18 -17.55 -5.94
N GLY A 248 -1.46 -16.56 -5.11
CA GLY A 248 -1.06 -16.54 -3.71
C GLY A 248 0.44 -16.72 -3.57
N ARG A 249 0.85 -17.76 -2.83
CA ARG A 249 2.27 -18.06 -2.60
C ARG A 249 3.07 -18.19 -3.90
N GLU A 250 2.50 -18.74 -4.97
CA GLU A 250 3.21 -18.90 -6.25
C GLU A 250 3.70 -17.57 -6.83
N LEU A 251 2.91 -16.50 -6.71
CA LEU A 251 3.31 -15.17 -7.15
C LEU A 251 4.47 -14.64 -6.32
N TRP A 252 4.37 -14.74 -5.01
CA TRP A 252 5.39 -14.22 -4.10
C TRP A 252 6.70 -14.99 -4.20
N ASP A 253 6.64 -16.32 -4.27
CA ASP A 253 7.81 -17.17 -4.45
C ASP A 253 8.47 -16.90 -5.81
N PHE A 254 7.68 -16.67 -6.88
CA PHE A 254 8.20 -16.32 -8.19
C PHE A 254 8.95 -14.98 -8.20
N VAL A 255 8.36 -13.93 -7.60
CA VAL A 255 8.97 -12.60 -7.62
C VAL A 255 10.17 -12.51 -6.68
N SER A 256 10.06 -13.09 -5.49
CA SER A 256 11.13 -13.07 -4.48
C SER A 256 12.27 -14.05 -4.75
N GLU A 257 12.01 -15.12 -5.52
CA GLU A 257 12.89 -16.28 -5.64
C GLU A 257 13.20 -16.96 -4.29
N ASP A 258 12.33 -16.77 -3.28
CA ASP A 258 12.40 -17.40 -1.96
C ASP A 258 11.06 -18.01 -1.54
N THR A 259 11.03 -19.34 -1.45
CA THR A 259 9.84 -20.12 -1.03
C THR A 259 9.35 -19.84 0.41
N ARG A 260 10.15 -19.17 1.24
CA ARG A 260 9.79 -18.77 2.60
C ARG A 260 9.44 -17.29 2.70
N TYR A 261 9.54 -16.52 1.62
CA TYR A 261 9.32 -15.08 1.60
C TYR A 261 7.98 -14.70 2.23
N THR A 262 6.90 -15.41 1.88
CA THR A 262 5.55 -15.13 2.39
C THR A 262 5.40 -15.25 3.91
N VAL A 263 6.19 -16.11 4.56
CA VAL A 263 6.16 -16.24 6.03
C VAL A 263 6.80 -15.02 6.67
N ASN A 264 7.96 -14.61 6.17
CA ASN A 264 8.67 -13.42 6.66
C ASN A 264 7.88 -12.14 6.37
N LEU A 265 7.27 -12.06 5.18
CA LEU A 265 6.41 -10.95 4.76
C LEU A 265 5.35 -10.63 5.80
N PHE A 266 4.54 -11.62 6.22
CA PHE A 266 3.46 -11.35 7.17
C PHE A 266 3.95 -10.91 8.55
N GLU A 267 5.09 -11.42 9.03
CA GLU A 267 5.64 -11.00 10.31
C GLU A 267 6.17 -9.55 10.23
N VAL A 268 6.88 -9.20 9.15
CA VAL A 268 7.32 -7.81 8.90
C VAL A 268 6.11 -6.87 8.83
N LEU A 269 5.06 -7.24 8.09
CA LEU A 269 3.83 -6.44 8.01
C LEU A 269 3.20 -6.22 9.39
N ARG A 270 3.13 -7.27 10.22
CA ARG A 270 2.56 -7.18 11.57
C ARG A 270 3.39 -6.28 12.47
N GLN A 271 4.71 -6.41 12.46
CA GLN A 271 5.62 -5.61 13.27
C GLN A 271 5.59 -4.14 12.84
N SER A 272 5.60 -3.87 11.54
CA SER A 272 5.44 -2.52 10.99
C SER A 272 4.11 -1.87 11.39
N ALA A 273 3.00 -2.60 11.27
CA ALA A 273 1.70 -2.07 11.68
C ALA A 273 1.67 -1.69 13.17
N ARG A 274 2.30 -2.51 14.04
CA ARG A 274 2.45 -2.21 15.48
C ARG A 274 3.29 -0.97 15.76
N GLN A 275 4.31 -0.69 14.95
CA GLN A 275 5.09 0.55 15.09
C GLN A 275 4.26 1.81 14.81
N VAL A 276 3.15 1.69 14.08
CA VAL A 276 2.22 2.81 13.80
C VAL A 276 1.05 2.83 14.77
N LEU A 277 0.40 1.68 14.98
CA LEU A 277 -0.83 1.57 15.78
C LEU A 277 -0.55 1.35 17.27
N ALA A 278 0.73 1.21 17.66
CA ALA A 278 1.15 0.81 19.00
C ALA A 278 0.46 -0.49 19.45
N GLN A 279 -0.37 -0.43 20.50
CA GLN A 279 -1.14 -1.56 21.02
C GLN A 279 -2.56 -1.64 20.45
N SER A 280 -2.97 -0.67 19.64
CA SER A 280 -4.32 -0.60 19.08
C SER A 280 -4.43 -1.31 17.74
N SER A 281 -5.67 -1.51 17.29
CA SER A 281 -5.99 -1.97 15.94
C SER A 281 -6.64 -0.85 15.10
N ILE A 282 -6.69 -1.05 13.78
CA ILE A 282 -7.44 -0.14 12.91
C ILE A 282 -8.95 -0.19 13.20
N ASP A 283 -9.46 -1.35 13.63
CA ASP A 283 -10.85 -1.53 14.04
C ASP A 283 -11.19 -0.68 15.26
N GLU A 284 -10.31 -0.63 16.26
CA GLU A 284 -10.48 0.27 17.42
C GLU A 284 -10.46 1.76 17.01
N ALA A 285 -9.66 2.12 16.01
CA ALA A 285 -9.66 3.48 15.47
C ALA A 285 -10.98 3.81 14.75
N ILE A 286 -11.52 2.84 14.00
CA ILE A 286 -12.84 2.93 13.36
C ILE A 286 -13.93 3.11 14.42
N GLU A 287 -13.90 2.35 15.52
CA GLU A 287 -14.90 2.47 16.58
C GLU A 287 -14.83 3.81 17.32
N ARG A 288 -13.62 4.31 17.63
CA ARG A 288 -13.48 5.67 18.18
C ARG A 288 -14.02 6.74 17.23
N CYS A 289 -13.79 6.57 15.93
CA CYS A 289 -14.34 7.45 14.92
C CYS A 289 -15.87 7.39 14.88
N SER A 290 -16.44 6.18 14.93
CA SER A 290 -17.90 5.97 14.99
C SER A 290 -18.51 6.72 16.17
N VAL A 291 -17.97 6.57 17.37
CA VAL A 291 -18.47 7.26 18.58
C VAL A 291 -18.44 8.78 18.40
N ARG A 292 -17.35 9.33 17.86
CA ARG A 292 -17.24 10.77 17.59
C ARG A 292 -18.29 11.25 16.59
N ILE A 293 -18.50 10.53 15.49
CA ILE A 293 -19.45 10.92 14.45
C ILE A 293 -20.91 10.72 14.92
N ILE A 294 -21.19 9.74 15.77
CA ILE A 294 -22.50 9.59 16.42
C ILE A 294 -22.83 10.84 17.25
N ALA A 295 -21.87 11.33 18.04
CA ALA A 295 -22.07 12.56 18.80
C ALA A 295 -22.29 13.80 17.88
N GLU A 296 -21.54 13.90 16.78
CA GLU A 296 -21.75 14.93 15.74
C GLU A 296 -23.16 14.85 15.13
N PHE A 297 -23.61 13.63 14.81
CA PHE A 297 -24.94 13.37 14.28
C PHE A 297 -26.03 13.81 15.24
N ILE A 298 -25.97 13.35 16.50
CA ILE A 298 -26.96 13.65 17.52
C ILE A 298 -27.02 15.16 17.77
N GLY A 299 -25.88 15.83 17.85
CA GLY A 299 -25.81 17.28 18.03
C GLY A 299 -26.46 18.07 16.89
N LYS A 300 -26.41 17.55 15.65
CA LYS A 300 -26.95 18.23 14.47
C LYS A 300 -28.41 17.87 14.17
N TYR A 301 -28.80 16.61 14.31
CA TYR A 301 -30.09 16.10 13.83
C TYR A 301 -31.00 15.57 14.95
N GLY A 302 -30.46 15.29 16.14
CA GLY A 302 -31.18 14.72 17.28
C GLY A 302 -31.01 13.20 17.42
N GLU A 303 -31.65 12.64 18.46
CA GLU A 303 -31.60 11.21 18.78
C GLU A 303 -32.77 10.41 18.19
N GLY A 304 -32.62 9.07 18.20
CA GLY A 304 -33.65 8.12 17.81
C GLY A 304 -34.12 8.25 16.35
N SER A 305 -35.29 7.69 16.09
CA SER A 305 -35.88 7.66 14.74
C SER A 305 -36.20 9.04 14.18
N GLN A 306 -36.55 10.00 15.05
CA GLN A 306 -36.75 11.39 14.64
C GLN A 306 -35.43 12.03 14.18
N GLY A 307 -34.32 11.76 14.87
CA GLY A 307 -33.00 12.21 14.43
C GLY A 307 -32.61 11.66 13.06
N VAL A 308 -32.87 10.37 12.83
CA VAL A 308 -32.66 9.74 11.52
C VAL A 308 -33.58 10.34 10.45
N PHE A 309 -34.84 10.63 10.77
CA PHE A 309 -35.77 11.29 9.85
C PHE A 309 -35.27 12.68 9.45
N ASN A 310 -34.83 13.49 10.42
CA ASN A 310 -34.28 14.82 10.18
C ASN A 310 -33.04 14.76 9.30
N TYR A 311 -32.18 13.75 9.53
CA TYR A 311 -31.01 13.53 8.71
C TYR A 311 -31.34 13.20 7.26
N ILE A 312 -32.27 12.26 7.04
CA ILE A 312 -32.71 11.89 5.69
C ILE A 312 -33.26 13.12 4.96
N ALA A 313 -34.11 13.91 5.62
CA ALA A 313 -34.70 15.12 5.03
C ALA A 313 -33.69 16.22 4.68
N ASP A 314 -32.51 16.23 5.30
CA ASP A 314 -31.42 17.16 4.98
C ASP A 314 -30.62 16.70 3.74
N ILE A 315 -30.54 15.38 3.50
CA ILE A 315 -29.72 14.81 2.42
C ILE A 315 -30.54 14.36 1.19
N PHE A 316 -31.87 14.37 1.27
CA PHE A 316 -32.80 13.90 0.23
C PHE A 316 -34.16 14.62 0.31
#